data_AF-A0A0S4WMU5-F1
#
_entry.id   AF-A0A0S4WMU5-F1
#
_cell.length_a   1.000
_cell.length_b   1.000
_cell.length_c   1.000
_cell.angle_alpha   90.00
_cell.angle_beta   90.00
_cell.angle_gamma   90.00
#
_symmetry.space_group_name_H-M   'P 1'
#
loop_
_entity.id
_entity.type
_entity.pdbx_description
1 polymer ?
#
loop_
_entity_poly.entity_id
_entity_poly.type
_entity_poly.pdbx_seq_one_letter_code
_entity_poly.pdbx_strand_id
1 'polypeptide(L)'
;MANNYFVRNGFTPMYGKCGSGNCFDGVYVKGDAVYINEVKPLNANGSIQLSGQSGSLPTQMTDEWVESAVRRLRSSGDPSAIKTADIIVAAKARNQLIKIVTGVNSQGITAVKLGG
;
A
#
# COMPACT_ATOMS: atom_id res chain seq x y z
N MET A 1 -4.02 -13.05 -4.12
CA MET A 1 -3.01 -13.74 -3.30
C MET A 1 -2.57 -12.92 -2.10
N ALA A 2 -2.04 -11.71 -2.29
CA ALA A 2 -1.56 -10.85 -1.20
C ALA A 2 -2.62 -10.59 -0.10
N ASN A 3 -3.84 -10.15 -0.46
CA ASN A 3 -4.91 -9.93 0.54
C ASN A 3 -5.20 -11.17 1.40
N ASN A 4 -5.25 -12.37 0.80
CA ASN A 4 -5.49 -13.61 1.53
C ASN A 4 -4.36 -13.90 2.53
N TYR A 5 -3.10 -13.61 2.19
CA TYR A 5 -1.99 -13.73 3.12
C TYR A 5 -2.17 -12.80 4.31
N PHE A 6 -2.42 -11.51 4.09
CA PHE A 6 -2.59 -10.56 5.19
C PHE A 6 -3.78 -10.93 6.08
N VAL A 7 -4.95 -11.20 5.50
CA VAL A 7 -6.15 -11.57 6.28
C VAL A 7 -5.92 -12.85 7.11
N ARG A 8 -5.33 -13.90 6.53
CA ARG A 8 -5.02 -15.14 7.26
C ARG A 8 -4.01 -14.93 8.40
N ASN A 9 -3.20 -13.88 8.33
CA ASN A 9 -2.23 -13.52 9.36
C ASN A 9 -2.76 -12.45 10.33
N GLY A 10 -4.09 -12.28 10.42
CA GLY A 10 -4.75 -11.44 11.41
C GLY A 10 -4.70 -9.94 11.12
N PHE A 11 -4.55 -9.56 9.86
CA PHE A 11 -4.66 -8.17 9.43
C PHE A 11 -6.08 -7.84 9.00
N THR A 12 -6.57 -6.66 9.36
CA THR A 12 -7.86 -6.15 8.91
C THR A 12 -7.68 -5.33 7.63
N PRO A 13 -8.32 -5.69 6.50
CA PRO A 13 -8.19 -4.95 5.26
C PRO A 13 -9.00 -3.64 5.31
N MET A 14 -8.47 -2.62 4.64
CA MET A 14 -9.06 -1.30 4.48
C MET A 14 -9.21 -0.98 2.98
N TYR A 15 -10.06 0.01 2.65
CA TYR A 15 -10.25 0.42 1.27
C TYR A 15 -9.04 1.21 0.74
N GLY A 16 -8.37 0.73 -0.30
CA GLY A 16 -7.12 1.32 -0.84
C GLY A 16 -7.21 1.89 -2.26
N LYS A 17 -8.39 1.91 -2.89
CA LYS A 17 -8.55 2.27 -4.33
C LYS A 17 -8.92 3.74 -4.54
N CYS A 18 -8.58 4.28 -5.71
CA CYS A 18 -8.86 5.68 -6.08
C CYS A 18 -9.48 5.77 -7.49
N GLY A 19 -10.81 5.75 -7.57
CA GLY A 19 -11.53 5.81 -8.84
C GLY A 19 -11.15 4.65 -9.76
N SER A 20 -10.83 4.93 -11.03
CA SER A 20 -10.38 3.94 -12.02
C SER A 20 -8.94 3.46 -11.83
N GLY A 21 -8.18 4.07 -10.91
CA GLY A 21 -6.80 3.68 -10.59
C GLY A 21 -6.67 3.07 -9.19
N ASN A 22 -5.57 2.34 -8.97
CA ASN A 22 -5.19 1.90 -7.63
C ASN A 22 -4.36 3.01 -6.95
N CYS A 23 -4.76 3.41 -5.74
CA CYS A 23 -3.89 4.20 -4.87
C CYS A 23 -2.91 3.30 -4.14
N PHE A 24 -3.41 2.27 -3.47
CA PHE A 24 -2.62 1.19 -2.90
C PHE A 24 -3.26 -0.14 -3.31
N ASP A 25 -2.45 -1.13 -3.67
CA ASP A 25 -2.96 -2.48 -3.94
C ASP A 25 -3.52 -3.15 -2.68
N GLY A 26 -3.05 -2.75 -1.50
CA GLY A 26 -3.65 -3.12 -0.23
C GLY A 26 -3.34 -2.13 0.89
N VAL A 27 -4.31 -1.95 1.78
CA VAL A 27 -4.13 -1.23 3.05
C VAL A 27 -4.65 -2.12 4.15
N TYR A 28 -3.88 -2.27 5.23
CA TYR A 28 -4.20 -3.19 6.31
C TYR A 28 -3.91 -2.57 7.68
N VAL A 29 -4.65 -3.00 8.69
CA VAL A 29 -4.42 -2.63 10.10
C VAL A 29 -4.09 -3.89 10.90
N LYS A 30 -3.09 -3.81 11.77
CA LYS A 30 -2.80 -4.86 12.76
C LYS A 30 -2.22 -4.23 14.02
N GLY A 31 -2.92 -4.39 15.14
CA GLY A 31 -2.64 -3.61 16.34
C GLY A 31 -2.77 -2.11 16.03
N ASP A 32 -1.79 -1.32 16.46
CA ASP A 32 -1.76 0.12 16.22
C ASP A 32 -1.08 0.52 14.90
N ALA A 33 -0.56 -0.46 14.15
CA ALA A 33 0.16 -0.21 12.91
C ALA A 33 -0.76 -0.28 11.68
N VAL A 34 -0.46 0.59 10.71
CA VAL A 34 -1.10 0.62 9.40
C VAL A 34 -0.07 0.21 8.35
N TYR A 35 -0.43 -0.74 7.50
CA TYR A 35 0.42 -1.30 6.47
C TYR A 35 -0.14 -0.92 5.11
N ILE A 36 0.64 -0.17 4.33
CA ILE A 36 0.34 0.07 2.91
C ILE A 36 1.20 -0.86 2.06
N ASN A 37 0.59 -1.47 1.06
CA ASN A 37 1.20 -2.54 0.29
C ASN A 37 1.00 -2.34 -1.21
N GLU A 38 2.10 -2.37 -1.95
CA GLU A 38 2.11 -2.50 -3.41
C GLU A 38 2.43 -3.93 -3.82
N VAL A 39 1.68 -4.45 -4.79
CA VAL A 39 1.82 -5.83 -5.29
C VAL A 39 2.38 -5.81 -6.69
N LYS A 40 3.42 -6.60 -6.92
CA LYS A 40 4.02 -6.77 -8.25
C LYS A 40 4.28 -8.26 -8.52
N PRO A 41 4.28 -8.70 -9.78
CA PRO A 41 4.84 -9.99 -10.13
C PRO A 41 6.29 -10.07 -9.65
N LEU A 42 6.67 -11.21 -9.07
CA LEU A 42 8.06 -11.47 -8.70
C LEU A 42 8.85 -11.82 -9.98
N ASN A 43 9.95 -11.12 -10.23
CA ASN A 43 10.82 -11.42 -11.36
C ASN A 43 11.52 -12.78 -11.18
N ALA A 44 11.98 -13.38 -12.28
CA ALA A 44 12.66 -14.68 -12.25
C ALA A 44 13.90 -14.72 -11.34
N ASN A 45 14.57 -13.57 -11.17
CA ASN A 45 15.72 -13.40 -10.27
C ASN A 45 15.34 -13.06 -8.81
N GLY A 46 14.05 -13.11 -8.47
CA GLY A 46 13.56 -12.77 -7.13
C GLY A 46 13.45 -11.28 -6.83
N SER A 47 13.75 -10.39 -7.79
CA SER A 47 13.56 -8.95 -7.60
C SER A 47 12.08 -8.55 -7.69
N ILE A 48 11.76 -7.41 -7.08
CA ILE A 48 10.45 -6.77 -7.18
C ILE A 48 10.64 -5.39 -7.81
N GLN A 49 9.95 -5.12 -8.91
CA GLN A 49 10.07 -3.85 -9.63
C GLN A 49 8.87 -2.95 -9.36
N LEU A 50 9.10 -1.89 -8.59
CA LEU A 50 8.16 -0.79 -8.45
C LEU A 50 8.14 0.08 -9.72
N SER A 51 7.00 0.71 -9.98
CA SER A 51 6.95 1.71 -11.06
C SER A 51 7.77 2.94 -10.66
N GLY A 52 8.71 3.33 -11.52
CA GLY A 52 9.45 4.58 -11.39
C GLY A 52 8.55 5.80 -11.60
N GLN A 53 9.14 6.99 -11.50
CA GLN A 53 8.45 8.24 -11.78
C GLN A 53 7.81 8.24 -13.17
N SER A 54 6.58 8.73 -13.26
CA SER A 54 5.85 8.90 -14.51
C SER A 54 5.13 10.25 -14.50
N GLY A 55 5.60 11.19 -15.34
CA GLY A 55 5.13 12.57 -15.29
C GLY A 55 5.31 13.18 -13.89
N SER A 56 4.20 13.65 -13.30
CA SER A 56 4.16 14.21 -11.95
C SER A 56 3.93 13.19 -10.83
N LEU A 57 3.74 11.91 -11.16
CA LEU A 57 3.61 10.83 -10.18
C LEU A 57 5.01 10.36 -9.77
N PRO A 58 5.41 10.51 -8.49
CA PRO A 58 6.72 10.06 -8.02
C PRO A 58 6.87 8.54 -8.14
N THR A 59 8.10 8.03 -7.95
CA THR A 59 8.35 6.58 -7.85
C THR A 59 7.45 5.96 -6.78
N GLN A 60 6.83 4.81 -7.08
CA GLN A 60 5.91 4.18 -6.14
C GLN A 60 6.56 3.94 -4.78
N MET A 61 5.75 4.08 -3.72
CA MET A 61 6.15 3.87 -2.32
C MET A 61 7.24 4.81 -1.77
N THR A 62 7.66 5.85 -2.50
CA THR A 62 8.33 6.99 -1.85
C THR A 62 7.32 7.78 -1.01
N ASP A 63 7.80 8.61 -0.10
CA ASP A 63 6.92 9.41 0.76
C ASP A 63 6.03 10.36 -0.04
N GLU A 64 6.56 10.97 -1.09
CA GLU A 64 5.81 11.86 -1.98
C GLU A 64 4.72 11.10 -2.74
N TRP A 65 5.00 9.85 -3.14
CA TRP A 65 4.00 9.02 -3.79
C TRP A 65 2.89 8.61 -2.82
N VAL A 66 3.25 8.21 -1.60
CA VAL A 66 2.28 7.86 -0.54
C VAL A 66 1.39 9.06 -0.24
N GLU A 67 1.96 10.25 -0.11
CA GLU A 67 1.19 11.48 0.11
C GLU A 67 0.27 11.81 -1.07
N SER A 68 0.75 11.61 -2.30
CA SER A 68 -0.08 11.76 -3.50
C SER A 68 -1.25 10.77 -3.53
N ALA A 69 -1.02 9.51 -3.15
CA ALA A 69 -2.06 8.49 -3.03
C ALA A 69 -3.08 8.84 -1.92
N VAL A 70 -2.62 9.27 -0.75
CA VAL A 70 -3.49 9.72 0.36
C VAL A 70 -4.36 10.92 -0.05
N ARG A 71 -3.79 11.91 -0.75
CA ARG A 71 -4.57 13.05 -1.29
C ARG A 71 -5.66 12.56 -2.24
N ARG A 72 -5.34 11.65 -3.15
CA ARG A 72 -6.32 11.08 -4.10
C ARG A 72 -7.42 10.28 -3.39
N LEU A 73 -7.09 9.51 -2.34
CA LEU A 73 -8.10 8.80 -1.54
C LEU A 73 -9.07 9.80 -0.90
N ARG A 74 -8.54 10.86 -0.27
CA ARG A 74 -9.35 11.87 0.40
C ARG A 74 -10.23 12.67 -0.58
N SER A 75 -9.74 12.94 -1.78
CA SER A 75 -10.50 13.66 -2.82
C SER A 75 -11.48 12.79 -3.63
N SER A 76 -11.59 11.49 -3.33
CA SER A 76 -12.42 10.56 -4.11
C SER A 76 -13.94 10.73 -3.91
N GLY A 77 -14.36 11.35 -2.80
CA GLY A 77 -15.76 11.42 -2.39
C GLY A 77 -16.31 10.11 -1.78
N ASP A 78 -15.54 9.02 -1.79
CA ASP A 78 -15.92 7.75 -1.15
C ASP A 78 -15.61 7.82 0.36
N PRO A 79 -16.62 7.67 1.25
CA PRO A 79 -16.40 7.71 2.70
C PRO A 79 -15.39 6.68 3.22
N SER A 80 -15.32 5.51 2.60
CA SER A 80 -14.37 4.45 2.98
C SER A 80 -12.94 4.81 2.57
N ALA A 81 -12.78 5.40 1.39
CA ALA A 81 -11.48 5.90 0.94
C ALA A 81 -10.98 7.06 1.80
N ILE A 82 -11.86 8.00 2.14
CA ILE A 82 -11.57 9.13 3.03
C ILE A 82 -11.11 8.61 4.40
N LYS A 83 -11.87 7.67 4.99
CA LYS A 83 -11.50 7.04 6.26
C LYS A 83 -10.13 6.37 6.22
N THR A 84 -9.82 5.64 5.14
CA THR A 84 -8.49 5.05 4.98
C THR A 84 -7.40 6.12 4.90
N ALA A 85 -7.63 7.21 4.16
CA ALA A 85 -6.69 8.33 4.08
C ALA A 85 -6.37 8.91 5.47
N ASP A 86 -7.41 9.15 6.28
CA ASP A 86 -7.28 9.69 7.63
C ASP A 86 -6.47 8.77 8.55
N ILE A 87 -6.71 7.46 8.48
CA ILE A 87 -5.99 6.46 9.26
C ILE A 87 -4.51 6.38 8.85
N ILE A 88 -4.20 6.46 7.55
CA ILE A 88 -2.81 6.48 7.06
C ILE A 88 -2.09 7.73 7.55
N VAL A 89 -2.73 8.91 7.48
CA VAL A 89 -2.16 10.17 7.98
C VAL A 89 -1.88 10.08 9.48
N ALA A 90 -2.84 9.60 10.27
CA ALA A 90 -2.69 9.44 11.71
C ALA A 90 -1.58 8.44 12.07
N ALA A 91 -1.43 7.36 11.30
CA ALA A 91 -0.36 6.39 11.50
C ALA A 91 1.01 6.97 11.14
N LYS A 92 1.12 7.73 10.04
CA LYS A 92 2.37 8.43 9.68
C LYS A 92 2.81 9.38 10.79
N ALA A 93 1.89 10.19 11.33
CA ALA A 93 2.17 11.12 12.42
C ALA A 93 2.64 10.44 13.72
N ARG A 94 2.23 9.18 13.95
CA ARG A 94 2.60 8.37 15.11
C ARG A 94 3.79 7.44 14.86
N ASN A 95 4.44 7.52 13.70
CA ASN A 95 5.49 6.59 13.26
C ASN A 95 5.03 5.11 13.25
N GLN A 96 3.76 4.89 12.90
CA GLN A 96 3.06 3.60 12.86
C GLN A 96 2.66 3.18 11.43
N LEU A 97 3.06 3.96 10.42
CA LEU A 97 2.86 3.61 9.01
C LEU A 97 4.01 2.71 8.54
N ILE A 98 3.68 1.54 8.00
CA ILE A 98 4.63 0.56 7.49
C ILE A 98 4.41 0.40 5.99
N LYS A 99 5.47 0.66 5.23
CA LYS A 99 5.53 0.48 3.77
C LYS A 99 5.95 -0.96 3.45
N ILE A 100 5.10 -1.70 2.75
CA ILE A 100 5.39 -3.06 2.28
C ILE A 100 5.34 -3.11 0.76
N VAL A 101 6.21 -3.90 0.16
CA VAL A 101 6.08 -4.32 -1.23
C VAL A 101 6.03 -5.83 -1.27
N THR A 102 5.04 -6.37 -1.95
CA THR A 102 4.86 -7.81 -2.09
C THR A 102 5.12 -8.23 -3.53
N GLY A 103 6.10 -9.12 -3.72
CA GLY A 103 6.28 -9.89 -4.94
C GLY A 103 5.40 -11.14 -4.90
N VAL A 104 4.70 -11.45 -5.98
CA VAL A 104 3.86 -12.66 -6.08
C VAL A 104 4.22 -13.50 -7.31
N ASN A 105 4.22 -14.82 -7.15
CA ASN A 105 4.34 -15.78 -8.24
C ASN A 105 3.54 -17.06 -7.91
N SER A 106 3.72 -18.13 -8.68
CA SER A 106 3.03 -19.41 -8.45
C SER A 106 3.44 -20.12 -7.15
N GLN A 107 4.60 -19.80 -6.58
CA GLN A 107 5.11 -20.44 -5.35
C GLN A 107 4.58 -19.78 -4.08
N GLY A 108 4.25 -18.49 -4.12
CA GLY A 108 4.01 -17.78 -2.88
C GLY A 108 4.00 -16.27 -3.01
N ILE A 109 4.15 -15.67 -1.83
CA ILE A 109 4.43 -14.24 -1.71
C ILE A 109 5.81 -14.05 -1.06
N THR A 110 6.50 -12.99 -1.48
CA THR A 110 7.66 -12.44 -0.78
C THR A 110 7.32 -11.01 -0.41
N ALA A 111 7.31 -10.69 0.89
CA ALA A 111 7.01 -9.35 1.38
C ALA A 111 8.27 -8.68 1.91
N VAL A 112 8.55 -7.47 1.42
CA VAL A 112 9.69 -6.66 1.85
C VAL A 112 9.16 -5.41 2.55
N LYS A 113 9.60 -5.17 3.78
CA LYS A 113 9.38 -3.89 4.46
C LYS A 113 10.37 -2.86 3.92
N LEU A 114 9.85 -1.75 3.42
CA LEU A 114 10.67 -0.62 3.00
C LEU A 114 11.08 0.24 4.19
N GLY A 115 12.20 0.96 4.04
CA GLY A 115 12.59 2.01 4.97
C GLY A 115 11.49 3.08 5.09
N GLY A 116 11.25 3.50 6.33
CA GLY A 116 10.37 4.63 6.67
C GLY A 116 10.96 5.90 6.14
#